data_AF-A0A0F9KF53-F1
#
_entry.id   AF-A0A0F9KF53-F1
#
_cell.length_a   1.000
_cell.length_b   1.000
_cell.length_c   1.000
_cell.angle_alpha   90.00
_cell.angle_beta   90.00
_cell.angle_gamma   90.00
#
_symmetry.space_group_name_H-M   'P 1'
#
loop_
_entity.id
_entity.type
_entity.pdbx_description
1 polymer ?
#
loop_
_entity_poly.entity_id
_entity_poly.type
_entity_poly.pdbx_seq_one_letter_code
_entity_poly.pdbx_strand_id
1 'polypeptide(L)'
;MAEGTLTHGNYTADIEHDGCAIYVTKEDQKIFLCGGIADPELAMAIIEGLILVEAKKFYHPEAARAVTMADGETVPHFLKKD
;
A
#
# COMPACT_ATOMS: atom_id res chain seq x y z
N MET A 1 6.84 -8.07 -22.52
CA MET A 1 7.11 -7.28 -21.30
C MET A 1 7.64 -8.25 -20.26
N ALA A 2 8.69 -7.88 -19.53
CA ALA A 2 9.41 -8.80 -18.66
C ALA A 2 8.56 -9.17 -17.44
N GLU A 3 8.31 -10.46 -17.27
CA GLU A 3 7.88 -11.02 -15.98
C GLU A 3 9.01 -10.76 -14.98
N GLY A 4 8.68 -10.21 -13.83
CA GLY A 4 9.68 -9.80 -12.85
C GLY A 4 9.08 -9.51 -11.50
N THR A 5 9.87 -9.74 -10.45
CA THR A 5 9.50 -9.38 -9.09
C THR A 5 10.35 -8.20 -8.61
N LEU A 6 9.70 -7.23 -7.97
CA LEU A 6 10.35 -6.13 -7.28
C LEU A 6 10.05 -6.24 -5.80
N THR A 7 11.09 -6.38 -4.97
CA THR A 7 10.95 -6.49 -3.51
C THR A 7 11.47 -5.23 -2.83
N HIS A 8 10.68 -4.68 -1.91
CA HIS A 8 11.08 -3.56 -1.08
C HIS A 8 10.47 -3.67 0.31
N GLY A 9 11.31 -3.67 1.36
CA GLY A 9 10.88 -4.02 2.71
C GLY A 9 10.34 -5.45 2.79
N ASN A 10 9.16 -5.62 3.41
CA ASN A 10 8.47 -6.92 3.49
C ASN A 10 7.53 -7.19 2.30
N TYR A 11 7.42 -6.22 1.38
CA TYR A 11 6.47 -6.23 0.28
C TYR A 11 7.16 -6.64 -1.03
N THR A 12 6.41 -7.34 -1.87
CA THR A 12 6.84 -7.71 -3.22
C THR A 12 5.76 -7.34 -4.22
N ALA A 13 6.14 -6.65 -5.29
CA ALA A 13 5.33 -6.49 -6.49
C ALA A 13 5.68 -7.61 -7.48
N ASP A 14 4.71 -8.44 -7.83
CA ASP A 14 4.73 -9.33 -8.99
C ASP A 14 4.29 -8.52 -10.20
N ILE A 15 5.13 -8.45 -11.23
CA ILE A 15 4.82 -7.79 -12.50
C ILE A 15 4.40 -8.87 -13.48
N GLU A 16 3.09 -8.96 -13.72
CA GLU A 16 2.47 -9.89 -14.66
C GLU A 16 2.15 -9.19 -15.99
N HIS A 17 1.73 -9.96 -16.99
CA HIS A 17 1.44 -9.43 -18.32
C HIS A 17 0.31 -8.39 -18.32
N ASP A 18 -0.68 -8.56 -17.42
CA ASP A 18 -1.91 -7.76 -17.38
C ASP A 18 -1.95 -6.77 -16.20
N GLY A 19 -0.82 -6.58 -15.50
CA GLY A 19 -0.70 -5.63 -14.40
C GLY A 19 0.21 -6.14 -13.28
N CYS A 20 0.23 -5.40 -12.17
CA CYS A 20 1.02 -5.73 -11.00
C CYS A 20 0.15 -6.15 -9.82
N ALA A 21 0.67 -7.08 -9.03
CA ALA A 21 0.10 -7.51 -7.76
C ALA A 21 1.10 -7.33 -6.63
N ILE A 22 0.66 -6.74 -5.52
CA ILE A 22 1.48 -6.54 -4.33
C ILE A 22 1.10 -7.59 -3.29
N TYR A 23 2.10 -8.29 -2.76
CA TYR A 23 1.93 -9.27 -1.69
C TYR A 23 3.03 -9.18 -0.64
N VAL A 24 2.80 -9.81 0.50
CA VAL A 24 3.81 -10.08 1.53
C VAL A 24 3.90 -11.58 1.76
N THR A 25 5.08 -12.10 2.07
CA THR A 25 5.26 -13.50 2.43
C THR A 25 5.31 -13.62 3.95
N LYS A 26 4.39 -14.38 4.55
CA LYS A 26 4.38 -14.70 5.99
C LYS A 26 4.18 -16.19 6.15
N GLU A 27 5.01 -16.84 6.97
CA GLU A 27 4.91 -18.28 7.25
C GLU A 27 4.83 -19.11 5.96
N ASP A 28 5.67 -18.78 4.98
CA ASP A 28 5.72 -19.37 3.63
C ASP A 28 4.43 -19.22 2.79
N GLN A 29 3.49 -18.39 3.22
CA GLN A 29 2.27 -18.07 2.48
C GLN A 29 2.33 -16.66 1.88
N LYS A 30 1.96 -16.54 0.59
CA LYS A 30 1.75 -15.25 -0.07
C LYS A 30 0.40 -14.66 0.36
N ILE A 31 0.43 -13.51 1.00
CA ILE A 31 -0.76 -12.73 1.35
C ILE A 31 -0.86 -11.56 0.38
N PHE A 32 -1.81 -11.63 -0.55
CA PHE A 32 -2.05 -10.57 -1.53
C PHE A 32 -2.73 -9.36 -0.87
N LEU A 33 -2.23 -8.17 -1.17
CA LEU A 33 -2.70 -6.91 -0.60
C LEU A 33 -3.43 -6.05 -1.62
N CYS A 34 -2.92 -6.01 -2.85
CA CYS A 34 -3.46 -5.22 -3.95
C CYS A 34 -3.16 -5.92 -5.28
N GLY A 35 -4.05 -5.79 -6.27
CA GLY A 35 -3.88 -6.39 -7.59
C GLY A 35 -4.56 -5.54 -8.67
N GLY A 36 -4.23 -5.82 -9.93
CA GLY A 36 -4.75 -5.07 -11.08
C GLY A 36 -4.14 -3.67 -11.22
N ILE A 37 -2.92 -3.47 -10.72
CA ILE A 37 -2.22 -2.18 -10.82
C ILE A 37 -1.62 -2.08 -12.21
N ALA A 38 -2.06 -1.10 -13.01
CA ALA A 38 -1.70 -1.01 -14.43
C ALA A 38 -0.21 -0.73 -14.68
N ASP A 39 0.51 -0.18 -13.70
CA ASP A 39 1.89 0.31 -13.86
C ASP A 39 2.79 -0.14 -12.68
N PRO A 40 3.96 -0.76 -12.94
CA PRO A 40 4.95 -1.07 -11.93
C PRO A 40 5.41 0.12 -11.08
N GLU A 41 5.51 1.33 -11.65
CA GLU A 41 5.90 2.51 -10.87
C GLU A 41 4.86 2.86 -9.81
N LEU A 42 3.57 2.77 -10.16
CA LEU A 42 2.47 2.95 -9.21
C LEU A 42 2.50 1.86 -8.13
N ALA A 43 2.80 0.62 -8.50
CA ALA A 43 2.94 -0.48 -7.53
C ALA A 43 4.06 -0.19 -6.51
N MET A 44 5.19 0.34 -6.98
CA MET A 44 6.30 0.74 -6.10
C MET A 44 5.94 1.91 -5.19
N ALA A 45 5.25 2.93 -5.70
CA ALA A 45 4.77 4.05 -4.89
C ALA A 45 3.82 3.59 -3.76
N ILE A 46 2.96 2.61 -4.04
CA ILE A 46 2.10 1.99 -3.02
C ILE A 46 2.95 1.28 -1.95
N ILE A 47 3.95 0.51 -2.36
CA ILE A 47 4.86 -0.19 -1.43
C ILE A 47 5.61 0.80 -0.52
N GLU A 48 6.16 1.87 -1.10
CA GLU A 48 6.84 2.92 -0.33
C GLU A 48 5.89 3.57 0.69
N GLY A 49 4.65 3.85 0.29
CA GLY A 49 3.59 4.35 1.17
C GLY A 49 3.31 3.40 2.34
N LEU A 50 3.19 2.10 2.08
CA LEU A 50 2.96 1.07 3.11
C LEU A 50 4.11 1.03 4.13
N ILE A 51 5.35 1.06 3.67
CA ILE A 51 6.54 1.08 4.53
C ILE A 51 6.57 2.34 5.39
N LEU A 52 6.21 3.49 4.83
CA LEU A 52 6.16 4.75 5.57
C LEU A 52 5.10 4.75 6.68
N VAL A 53 3.95 4.09 6.45
CA VAL A 53 2.92 3.87 7.48
C VAL A 53 3.42 2.90 8.55
N GLU A 54 4.03 1.76 8.17
CA GLU A 54 4.59 0.78 9.12
C GLU A 54 5.67 1.38 10.01
N ALA A 55 6.57 2.18 9.41
CA ALA A 55 7.65 2.86 10.12
C ALA A 55 7.14 3.97 11.04
N LYS A 56 5.83 4.19 11.11
CA LYS A 56 5.14 5.29 11.77
C LYS A 56 5.68 6.68 11.36
N LYS A 57 6.36 6.77 10.22
CA LYS A 57 6.96 8.02 9.72
C LYS A 57 5.90 8.96 9.13
N PHE A 58 4.69 8.46 8.91
CA PHE A 58 3.50 9.24 8.56
C PHE A 58 2.59 9.58 9.76
N TYR A 59 2.95 9.17 10.98
CA TYR A 59 2.22 9.64 12.15
C TYR A 59 2.67 11.06 12.47
N HIS A 60 1.87 12.04 12.08
CA HIS A 60 1.87 13.29 12.83
C HIS A 60 1.59 12.93 14.30
N PRO A 61 2.34 13.42 15.29
CA PRO A 61 2.12 13.08 16.70
C PRO A 61 0.67 13.39 17.17
N GLU A 62 -0.03 14.26 16.44
CA GLU A 62 -1.42 14.64 16.66
C GLU A 62 -2.43 13.97 15.69
N ALA A 63 -1.98 13.11 14.77
CA ALA A 63 -2.86 12.35 13.89
C ALA A 63 -3.53 11.22 14.68
N ALA A 64 -4.58 11.58 15.43
CA ALA A 64 -5.52 10.62 15.97
C ALA A 64 -6.07 9.78 14.81
N ARG A 65 -6.17 8.46 15.01
CA ARG A 65 -6.80 7.53 14.06
C ARG A 65 -8.20 8.07 13.69
N ALA A 66 -8.35 8.54 12.46
CA ALA A 66 -9.64 8.95 11.95
C ALA A 66 -10.12 7.91 10.94
N VAL A 67 -10.89 6.94 11.43
CA VAL A 67 -11.82 6.15 10.61
C VAL A 67 -13.19 6.38 11.20
N THR A 68 -14.18 6.47 10.32
CA THR A 68 -15.44 7.16 10.51
C THR A 68 -16.28 6.89 9.27
N MET A 69 -16.96 5.75 9.27
CA MET A 69 -17.83 5.29 8.20
C MET A 69 -19.24 5.91 8.32
N ALA A 70 -20.14 5.42 7.48
CA ALA A 70 -21.37 6.09 7.00
C ALA A 70 -22.42 6.50 8.06
N ASP A 71 -22.14 6.29 9.35
CA ASP A 71 -22.93 6.68 10.52
C ASP A 71 -22.47 7.99 11.19
N GLY A 72 -21.40 8.63 10.72
CA GLY A 72 -21.16 10.06 10.97
C GLY A 72 -20.00 10.47 11.88
N GLU A 73 -18.97 9.64 12.04
CA GLU A 73 -17.66 10.11 12.55
C GLU A 73 -16.52 9.95 11.50
N THR A 74 -15.26 10.14 11.92
CA THR A 74 -14.07 10.75 11.28
C THR A 74 -13.36 10.11 10.06
N VAL A 75 -13.10 10.93 9.04
CA VAL A 75 -12.19 10.66 7.90
C VAL A 75 -10.76 11.16 8.17
N PRO A 76 -9.70 10.53 7.61
CA PRO A 76 -8.33 11.01 7.76
C PRO A 76 -8.11 12.42 7.20
N HIS A 77 -7.42 13.27 7.97
CA HIS A 77 -7.22 14.70 7.69
C HIS A 77 -6.51 15.02 6.37
N PHE A 78 -5.76 14.08 5.78
CA PHE A 78 -4.98 14.32 4.56
C PHE A 78 -5.82 14.32 3.26
N LEU A 79 -7.12 14.01 3.32
CA LEU A 79 -8.01 13.96 2.15
C LEU A 79 -8.86 15.23 1.94
N LYS A 80 -8.70 16.27 2.78
CA LYS A 80 -9.32 17.57 2.47
C LYS A 80 -8.42 18.32 1.47
N LYS A 81 -8.84 18.32 0.20
CA LYS A 81 -8.39 19.30 -0.80
C LYS A 81 -8.84 20.69 -0.32
N ASP A 82 -7.90 21.63 -0.28
CA ASP A 82 -8.19 23.07 -0.12
C ASP A 82 -9.15 23.60 -1.20
#